data_AF-A0A0P7H1J7-F1
#
_entry.id   AF-A0A0P7H1J7-F1
#
_cell.length_a   1.000
_cell.length_b   1.000
_cell.length_c   1.000
_cell.angle_alpha   90.00
_cell.angle_beta   90.00
_cell.angle_gamma   90.00
#
_symmetry.space_group_name_H-M   'P 1'
#
loop_
_entity.id
_entity.type
_entity.pdbx_description
1 polymer ?
#
loop_
_entity_poly.entity_id
_entity_poly.type
_entity_poly.pdbx_seq_one_letter_code
_entity_poly.pdbx_strand_id
1 'polypeptide(L)'
;MASFPLQILLGVYLGLVTGIVPALVAWVLGFTFKYFTNVSIPGFGVVVLALAIAGVNGGLLALNDRAIVGGANGVAILVAIVVVLMLSMYAHAKGDQMGAATPKRLTLKKLADRTLSADVVDLVGGRGEVSLQITGDVGDMEGYPPLPGELRRAIREASIALPADLPISELEHRAEDRLRSEFDLANASVRIDERGHATVAAAPPTAGLSKRVPAGKRAVSLTTMVPTGTAAGDEVTIRTRDATYEGTVVSVRPAKEGSGEPAATDGGTEAEAPSPPVAKTAAGGRDRVTVAVSRETAGVLLEHEVTGLSVRSRGERREFELLALLRRSGKRLRRVTVREGGALDGHGLGEVGVHSQYGVVVLAARGDGGWTLVPGGGYVPAAGEELFVVGTPADLDAFAGVAA
;
A
#
# COMPACT_ATOMS: atom_id res chain seq x y z
N MET A 1 53.02 46.59 19.18
CA MET A 1 51.64 46.15 18.93
C MET A 1 51.58 45.63 17.51
N ALA A 2 50.98 44.46 17.28
CA ALA A 2 50.75 43.97 15.92
C ALA A 2 49.88 44.97 15.15
N SER A 3 50.12 45.13 13.84
CA SER A 3 49.28 45.99 13.01
C SER A 3 47.85 45.44 12.99
N PHE A 4 46.85 46.33 12.88
CA PHE A 4 45.44 45.95 12.86
C PHE A 4 45.11 44.82 11.85
N PRO A 5 45.63 44.83 10.60
CA PRO A 5 45.42 43.72 9.66
C PRO A 5 46.02 42.39 10.14
N LEU A 6 47.17 42.42 10.80
CA LEU A 6 47.81 41.22 11.34
C LEU A 6 47.00 40.64 12.51
N GLN A 7 46.36 41.49 13.33
CA GLN A 7 45.47 41.04 14.39
C GLN A 7 44.21 40.37 13.85
N ILE A 8 43.64 40.87 12.74
CA ILE A 8 42.52 40.20 12.07
C ILE A 8 42.93 38.83 11.57
N LEU A 9 44.07 38.74 10.86
CA LEU A 9 44.57 37.47 10.33
C LEU A 9 44.85 36.46 11.45
N LEU A 10 45.49 36.92 12.53
CA LEU A 10 45.74 36.11 13.73
C LEU A 10 44.44 35.63 14.37
N GLY A 11 43.43 36.50 14.44
CA GLY A 11 42.11 36.16 14.97
C GLY A 11 41.38 35.12 14.13
N VAL A 12 41.42 35.25 12.80
CA VAL A 12 40.86 34.25 11.88
C VAL A 12 41.56 32.91 12.03
N TYR A 13 42.90 32.91 12.06
CA TYR A 13 43.71 31.71 12.28
C TYR A 13 43.35 31.04 13.62
N LEU A 14 43.35 31.81 14.71
CA LEU A 14 43.05 31.30 16.03
C LEU A 14 41.62 30.75 16.09
N GLY A 15 40.64 31.49 15.57
CA GLY A 15 39.24 31.06 15.55
C GLY A 15 38.97 29.83 14.69
N LEU A 16 39.69 29.65 13.58
CA LEU A 16 39.64 28.41 12.79
C LEU A 16 40.20 27.24 13.59
N VAL A 17 41.37 27.38 14.20
CA VAL A 17 42.02 26.29 14.95
C VAL A 17 41.21 25.93 16.20
N THR A 18 40.78 26.90 16.99
CA THR A 18 40.03 26.65 18.23
C THR A 18 38.56 26.30 17.97
N GLY A 19 38.00 26.73 16.83
CA GLY A 19 36.61 26.49 16.46
C GLY A 19 36.29 25.08 15.95
N ILE A 20 37.30 24.28 15.57
CA ILE A 20 37.09 22.92 15.05
C ILE A 20 36.31 22.05 16.04
N VAL A 21 36.72 22.02 17.31
CA VAL A 21 36.09 21.18 18.33
C VAL A 21 34.66 21.66 18.66
N PRO A 22 34.42 22.95 18.99
CA PRO A 22 33.07 23.49 19.14
C PRO A 22 32.16 23.21 17.95
N ALA A 23 32.66 23.37 16.73
CA ALA A 23 31.87 23.16 15.52
C ALA A 23 31.52 21.68 15.29
N LEU A 24 32.46 20.77 15.54
CA LEU A 24 32.20 19.33 15.47
C LEU A 24 31.12 18.93 16.49
N VAL A 25 31.24 19.41 17.73
CA VAL A 25 30.23 19.13 18.78
C VAL A 25 28.86 19.70 18.38
N ALA A 26 28.81 20.93 17.86
CA ALA A 26 27.59 21.56 17.38
C ALA A 26 26.93 20.80 16.23
N TRP A 27 27.73 20.27 15.30
CA TRP A 27 27.28 19.41 14.19
C TRP A 27 26.72 18.08 14.71
N VAL A 28 27.47 17.36 15.56
CA VAL A 28 27.04 16.07 16.13
C VAL A 28 25.73 16.25 16.89
N LEU A 29 25.63 17.31 17.69
CA LEU A 29 24.43 17.61 18.46
C LEU A 29 23.24 17.93 17.55
N GLY A 30 23.43 18.77 16.52
CA GLY A 30 22.38 19.07 15.53
C GLY A 30 21.92 17.81 14.79
N PHE A 31 22.86 17.00 14.30
CA PHE A 31 22.57 15.73 13.63
C PHE A 31 21.78 14.78 14.53
N THR A 32 22.29 14.50 15.73
CA THR A 32 21.73 13.50 16.64
C THR A 32 20.33 13.91 17.10
N PHE A 33 20.18 15.16 17.52
CA PHE A 33 18.89 15.65 18.02
C PHE A 33 17.84 15.62 16.91
N LYS A 34 18.19 16.08 15.70
CA LYS A 34 17.28 16.04 14.55
C LYS A 34 16.94 14.62 14.12
N TYR A 35 17.95 13.75 14.05
CA TYR A 35 17.78 12.35 13.64
C TYR A 35 16.82 11.58 14.57
N PHE A 36 16.99 11.71 15.89
CA PHE A 36 16.19 10.97 16.87
C PHE A 36 14.86 11.64 17.22
N THR A 37 14.83 12.97 17.40
CA THR A 37 13.64 13.67 17.91
C THR A 37 12.83 14.39 16.84
N ASN A 38 13.39 14.57 15.64
CA ASN A 38 12.84 15.40 14.56
C ASN A 38 12.70 16.91 14.89
N VAL A 39 13.18 17.35 16.06
CA VAL A 39 13.19 18.75 16.51
C VAL A 39 14.58 19.35 16.27
N SER A 40 14.66 20.65 15.96
CA SER A 40 15.92 21.39 15.81
C SER A 40 16.25 22.14 17.11
N ILE A 41 17.53 22.17 17.49
CA ILE A 41 17.96 22.87 18.70
C ILE A 41 17.97 24.39 18.44
N PRO A 42 17.49 25.23 19.37
CA PRO A 42 17.60 26.68 19.23
C PRO A 42 19.08 27.11 19.07
N GLY A 43 19.38 27.87 18.00
CA GLY A 43 20.76 28.29 17.70
C GLY A 43 21.44 29.05 18.84
N PHE A 44 20.68 29.73 19.69
CA PHE A 44 21.19 30.39 20.89
C PHE A 44 21.87 29.42 21.87
N GLY A 45 21.29 28.23 22.08
CA GLY A 45 21.89 27.20 22.95
C GLY A 45 23.23 26.71 22.42
N VAL A 46 23.34 26.60 21.09
CA VAL A 46 24.57 26.20 20.40
C VAL A 46 25.67 27.26 20.54
N VAL A 47 25.31 28.53 20.42
CA VAL A 47 26.24 29.66 20.60
C VAL A 47 26.85 29.67 22.01
N VAL A 48 26.03 29.50 23.04
CA VAL A 48 26.50 29.46 24.44
C VAL A 48 27.40 28.24 24.67
N LEU A 49 27.01 27.07 24.17
CA LEU A 49 27.80 25.85 24.27
C LEU A 49 29.15 25.98 23.55
N ALA A 50 29.15 26.55 22.33
CA ALA A 50 30.35 26.72 21.54
C ALA A 50 31.38 27.63 22.23
N LEU A 51 30.93 28.72 22.85
CA LEU A 51 31.80 29.62 23.63
C LEU A 51 32.41 28.92 24.85
N ALA A 52 31.61 28.13 25.57
CA ALA A 52 32.09 27.36 26.71
C ALA A 52 33.16 26.34 26.29
N ILE A 53 32.95 25.62 25.19
CA ILE A 53 33.91 24.64 24.66
C ILE A 53 35.18 25.33 24.14
N ALA A 54 35.05 26.52 23.55
CA ALA A 54 36.18 27.33 23.09
C ALA A 54 36.98 27.97 24.24
N GLY A 55 36.61 27.73 25.50
CA GLY A 55 37.30 28.26 26.68
C GLY A 55 37.00 29.73 26.97
N VAL A 56 35.93 30.29 26.39
CA VAL A 56 35.53 31.68 26.59
C VAL A 56 34.62 31.76 27.82
N ASN A 57 35.22 32.03 28.97
CA ASN A 57 34.51 32.20 30.24
C ASN A 57 33.67 33.49 30.21
N GLY A 58 32.37 33.40 30.52
CA GLY A 58 31.44 34.54 30.51
C GLY A 58 30.45 34.59 29.34
N GLY A 59 30.52 33.63 28.41
CA GLY A 59 29.55 33.52 27.30
C GLY A 59 29.55 34.76 26.40
N LEU A 60 28.37 35.22 25.97
CA LEU A 60 28.25 36.39 25.08
C LEU A 60 28.75 37.70 25.72
N LEU A 61 28.79 37.80 27.06
CA LEU A 61 29.32 38.96 27.77
C LEU A 61 30.84 39.12 27.57
N ALA A 62 31.55 38.05 27.22
CA ALA A 62 32.98 38.09 26.91
C ALA A 62 33.30 38.99 25.69
N LEU A 63 32.34 39.19 24.78
CA LEU A 63 32.50 40.11 23.65
C LEU A 63 32.62 41.59 24.07
N ASN A 64 32.19 41.93 25.28
CA ASN A 64 32.21 43.29 25.84
C ASN A 64 33.09 43.40 27.09
N ASP A 65 33.87 42.36 27.42
CA ASP A 65 34.75 42.37 28.58
C ASP A 65 35.95 43.29 28.31
N ARG A 66 36.15 44.31 29.16
CA ARG A 66 37.27 45.24 29.05
C ARG A 66 38.64 44.56 29.16
N ALA A 67 38.72 43.40 29.83
CA ALA A 67 39.94 42.61 29.89
C ALA A 67 40.32 42.00 28.52
N ILE A 68 39.32 41.67 27.70
CA ILE A 68 39.51 41.11 26.35
C ILE A 68 39.69 42.26 25.35
N VAL A 69 38.80 43.25 25.35
CA VAL A 69 38.79 44.36 24.39
C VAL A 69 40.01 45.28 24.57
N GLY A 70 40.44 45.53 25.80
CA GLY A 70 41.56 46.42 26.12
C GLY A 70 42.94 45.76 26.09
N GLY A 71 43.01 44.44 25.86
CA GLY A 71 44.26 43.68 25.84
C GLY A 71 45.10 43.91 24.58
N ALA A 72 46.40 43.63 24.65
CA ALA A 72 47.35 43.81 23.53
C ALA A 72 46.96 43.05 22.24
N ASN A 73 46.17 41.98 22.36
CA ASN A 73 45.65 41.16 21.26
C ASN A 73 44.11 41.15 21.21
N GLY A 74 43.43 42.15 21.79
CA GLY A 74 41.98 42.14 21.97
C GLY A 74 41.18 41.98 20.67
N VAL A 75 41.58 42.68 19.60
CA VAL A 75 40.96 42.57 18.28
C VAL A 75 41.06 41.14 17.74
N ALA A 76 42.23 40.49 17.88
CA ALA A 76 42.43 39.13 17.40
C ALA A 76 41.54 38.13 18.15
N ILE A 77 41.41 38.28 19.47
CA ILE A 77 40.57 37.42 20.30
C ILE A 77 39.08 37.60 19.94
N LEU A 78 38.62 38.84 19.75
CA LEU A 78 37.24 39.11 19.32
C LEU A 78 36.93 38.49 17.95
N VAL A 79 37.83 38.65 16.98
CA VAL A 79 37.70 38.04 15.65
C VAL A 79 37.67 36.51 15.78
N ALA A 80 38.53 35.92 16.61
CA ALA A 80 38.53 34.48 16.86
C ALA A 80 37.19 34.00 17.42
N ILE A 81 36.64 34.71 18.42
CA ILE A 81 35.33 34.38 19.00
C ILE A 81 34.23 34.40 17.91
N VAL A 82 34.19 35.45 17.09
CA VAL A 82 33.20 35.55 16.01
C VAL A 82 33.33 34.40 15.01
N VAL A 83 34.56 34.04 14.62
CA VAL A 83 34.81 32.92 13.71
C VAL A 83 34.36 31.59 14.32
N VAL A 84 34.64 31.34 15.60
CA VAL A 84 34.18 30.13 16.32
C VAL A 84 32.66 30.05 16.32
N LEU A 85 31.97 31.17 16.58
CA LEU A 85 30.51 31.24 16.59
C LEU A 85 29.93 30.95 15.21
N MET A 86 30.47 31.58 14.16
CA MET A 86 30.03 31.35 12.78
C MET A 86 30.23 29.89 12.37
N LEU A 87 31.40 29.33 12.66
CA LEU A 87 31.73 27.95 12.33
C LEU A 87 30.80 26.97 13.05
N SER A 88 30.51 27.21 14.33
CA SER A 88 29.62 26.36 15.13
C SER A 88 28.17 26.44 14.69
N MET A 89 27.65 27.63 14.37
CA MET A 89 26.31 27.80 13.80
C MET A 89 26.16 27.12 12.44
N TYR A 90 27.15 27.28 11.55
CA TYR A 90 27.16 26.64 10.25
C TYR A 90 27.16 25.11 10.39
N ALA A 91 28.04 24.59 11.23
CA ALA A 91 28.16 23.17 11.50
C ALA A 91 26.87 22.60 12.11
N HIS A 92 26.24 23.31 13.03
CA HIS A 92 24.93 22.94 13.57
C HIS A 92 23.85 22.85 12.49
N ALA A 93 23.72 23.88 11.65
CA ALA A 93 22.74 23.88 10.56
C ALA A 93 22.99 22.73 9.56
N LYS A 94 24.26 22.42 9.28
CA LYS A 94 24.62 21.28 8.43
C LYS A 94 24.31 19.94 9.09
N GLY A 95 24.52 19.84 10.39
CA GLY A 95 24.15 18.67 11.20
C GLY A 95 22.65 18.44 11.17
N ASP A 96 21.84 19.49 11.37
CA ASP A 96 20.38 19.43 11.32
C ASP A 96 19.88 19.00 9.93
N GLN A 97 20.42 19.57 8.85
CA GLN A 97 20.11 19.14 7.48
C GLN A 97 20.45 17.66 7.24
N MET A 98 21.63 17.21 7.67
CA MET A 98 22.04 15.81 7.52
C MET A 98 21.19 14.88 8.37
N GLY A 99 20.83 15.27 9.60
CA GLY A 99 19.96 14.49 10.48
C GLY A 99 18.56 14.31 9.91
N ALA A 100 18.04 15.31 9.19
CA ALA A 100 16.76 15.23 8.48
C ALA A 100 16.83 14.36 7.21
N ALA A 101 17.94 14.41 6.47
CA ALA A 101 18.13 13.67 5.22
C ALA A 101 18.54 12.19 5.44
N THR A 102 19.05 11.84 6.62
CA THR A 102 19.56 10.49 6.88
C THR A 102 18.42 9.50 7.13
N PRO A 103 18.32 8.41 6.36
CA PRO A 103 17.27 7.41 6.55
C PRO A 103 17.39 6.74 7.92
N LYS A 104 16.28 6.67 8.66
CA LYS A 104 16.20 6.12 10.04
C LYS A 104 16.38 4.59 10.13
N ARG A 105 16.61 3.91 9.00
CA ARG A 105 16.63 2.45 8.87
C ARG A 105 17.85 1.96 8.09
N LEU A 106 19.04 2.41 8.50
CA LEU A 106 20.28 1.78 8.05
C LEU A 106 20.58 0.60 8.98
N THR A 107 20.06 -0.57 8.62
CA THR A 107 20.55 -1.83 9.18
C THR A 107 21.93 -2.10 8.59
N LEU A 108 22.95 -2.25 9.46
CA LEU A 108 24.34 -2.57 9.11
C LEU A 108 24.50 -3.80 8.19
N LYS A 109 23.44 -4.60 8.02
CA LYS A 109 23.33 -5.68 7.04
C LYS A 109 23.51 -5.20 5.58
N LYS A 110 23.04 -3.99 5.23
CA LYS A 110 23.08 -3.48 3.85
C LYS A 110 24.48 -3.11 3.32
N LEU A 111 25.48 -2.99 4.20
CA LEU A 111 26.86 -2.72 3.77
C LEU A 111 27.63 -4.00 3.37
N ALA A 112 27.07 -5.18 3.63
CA ALA A 112 27.68 -6.47 3.33
C ALA A 112 27.08 -7.16 2.10
N ASP A 113 26.06 -6.58 1.48
CA ASP A 113 25.32 -7.24 0.41
C ASP A 113 25.99 -7.01 -0.95
N ARG A 114 26.33 -8.12 -1.61
CA ARG A 114 26.94 -8.15 -2.94
C ARG A 114 25.85 -7.93 -4.01
N THR A 115 26.19 -7.19 -5.06
CA THR A 115 25.36 -7.06 -6.27
C THR A 115 25.79 -8.10 -7.31
N LEU A 116 24.94 -8.34 -8.32
CA LEU A 116 25.29 -9.19 -9.46
C LEU A 116 26.50 -8.63 -10.23
N SER A 117 27.26 -9.52 -10.86
CA SER A 117 28.42 -9.14 -11.67
C SER A 117 28.00 -8.35 -12.91
N ALA A 118 28.77 -7.33 -13.30
CA ALA A 118 28.47 -6.45 -14.44
C ALA A 118 28.27 -7.22 -15.76
N ASP A 119 29.00 -8.32 -15.96
CA ASP A 119 28.88 -9.20 -17.13
C ASP A 119 27.49 -9.85 -17.28
N VAL A 120 26.73 -10.02 -16.18
CA VAL A 120 25.37 -10.60 -16.19
C VAL A 120 24.32 -9.53 -16.51
N VAL A 121 24.55 -8.30 -16.06
CA VAL A 121 23.65 -7.15 -16.30
C VAL A 121 23.66 -6.77 -17.79
N ASP A 122 24.81 -6.87 -18.46
CA ASP A 122 24.94 -6.55 -19.88
C ASP A 122 24.44 -7.67 -20.82
N LEU A 123 24.41 -8.93 -20.37
CA LEU A 123 24.03 -10.09 -21.20
C LEU A 123 22.49 -10.25 -21.36
N VAL A 124 21.68 -9.73 -20.43
CA VAL A 124 20.26 -10.09 -20.32
C VAL A 124 19.28 -8.98 -20.72
N GLY A 125 19.75 -7.76 -20.98
CA GLY A 125 18.94 -6.75 -21.68
C GLY A 125 19.31 -5.31 -21.32
N GLY A 126 19.52 -4.47 -22.33
CA GLY A 126 19.96 -3.07 -22.21
C GLY A 126 18.98 -2.09 -21.54
N ARG A 127 18.13 -2.53 -20.60
CA ARG A 127 17.15 -1.71 -19.86
C ARG A 127 17.24 -1.83 -18.34
N GLY A 128 18.29 -2.42 -17.77
CA GLY A 128 18.47 -2.48 -16.31
C GLY A 128 17.57 -3.49 -15.61
N GLU A 129 17.13 -4.53 -16.33
CA GLU A 129 16.40 -5.67 -15.76
C GLU A 129 17.19 -6.97 -16.03
N VAL A 130 17.19 -7.88 -15.05
CA VAL A 130 17.78 -9.22 -15.13
C VAL A 130 16.64 -10.23 -15.17
N SER A 131 16.66 -11.11 -16.17
CA SER A 131 15.83 -12.31 -16.18
C SER A 131 16.51 -13.42 -15.38
N LEU A 132 15.81 -13.90 -14.35
CA LEU A 132 16.30 -14.94 -13.46
C LEU A 132 16.24 -16.30 -14.15
N GLN A 133 17.39 -16.96 -14.30
CA GLN A 133 17.43 -18.31 -14.90
C GLN A 133 17.42 -19.37 -13.79
N ILE A 134 16.31 -20.11 -13.68
CA ILE A 134 16.19 -21.21 -12.72
C ILE A 134 17.02 -22.38 -13.23
N THR A 135 18.05 -22.77 -12.46
CA THR A 135 18.95 -23.86 -12.79
C THR A 135 18.73 -25.04 -11.85
N GLY A 136 18.75 -26.26 -12.40
CA GLY A 136 18.44 -27.48 -11.66
C GLY A 136 16.94 -27.76 -11.54
N ASP A 137 16.60 -28.73 -10.70
CA ASP A 137 15.21 -29.05 -10.37
C ASP A 137 14.72 -28.20 -9.19
N VAL A 138 13.48 -27.74 -9.27
CA VAL A 138 12.80 -27.04 -8.16
C VAL A 138 12.64 -28.01 -7.00
N GLY A 139 13.17 -27.68 -5.82
CA GLY A 139 13.14 -28.53 -4.62
C GLY A 139 11.84 -28.44 -3.83
N ASP A 140 11.59 -29.46 -3.01
CA ASP A 140 10.51 -29.43 -2.01
C ASP A 140 10.95 -28.66 -0.77
N MET A 141 10.06 -27.85 -0.20
CA MET A 141 10.35 -27.11 1.02
C MET A 141 10.16 -27.97 2.27
N GLU A 142 11.14 -27.93 3.18
CA GLU A 142 11.10 -28.68 4.44
C GLU A 142 9.88 -28.25 5.29
N GLY A 143 9.18 -29.23 5.86
CA GLY A 143 7.95 -29.00 6.64
C GLY A 143 6.67 -28.87 5.82
N TYR A 144 6.73 -28.96 4.48
CA TYR A 144 5.57 -28.92 3.58
C TYR A 144 5.40 -30.23 2.78
N PRO A 145 4.19 -30.50 2.25
CA PRO A 145 3.97 -31.60 1.31
C PRO A 145 4.79 -31.43 0.03
N PRO A 146 5.11 -32.53 -0.68
CA PRO A 146 5.88 -32.46 -1.92
C PRO A 146 5.11 -31.74 -3.04
N LEU A 147 5.82 -31.02 -3.91
CA LEU A 147 5.28 -30.32 -5.05
C LEU A 147 4.73 -31.29 -6.11
N PRO A 148 3.48 -31.07 -6.60
CA PRO A 148 2.96 -31.78 -7.76
C PRO A 148 3.85 -31.59 -9.00
N GLY A 149 4.05 -32.65 -9.78
CA GLY A 149 4.97 -32.63 -10.94
C GLY A 149 4.64 -31.55 -11.98
N GLU A 150 3.35 -31.31 -12.24
CA GLU A 150 2.90 -30.25 -13.14
C GLU A 150 3.29 -28.84 -12.65
N LEU A 151 3.12 -28.58 -11.35
CA LEU A 151 3.49 -27.30 -10.74
C LEU A 151 5.01 -27.12 -10.72
N ARG A 152 5.76 -28.19 -10.43
CA ARG A 152 7.22 -28.19 -10.46
C ARG A 152 7.76 -27.82 -11.84
N ARG A 153 7.18 -28.38 -12.91
CA ARG A 153 7.53 -28.03 -14.29
C ARG A 153 7.19 -26.58 -14.63
N ALA A 154 6.00 -26.12 -14.25
CA ALA A 154 5.59 -24.73 -14.51
C ALA A 154 6.51 -23.70 -13.84
N ILE A 155 6.95 -23.95 -12.60
CA ILE A 155 7.90 -23.07 -11.90
C ILE A 155 9.27 -23.11 -12.59
N ARG A 156 9.73 -24.29 -13.03
CA ARG A 156 11.04 -24.44 -13.71
C ARG A 156 11.10 -23.69 -15.04
N GLU A 157 9.99 -23.60 -15.76
CA GLU A 157 9.88 -22.91 -17.04
C GLU A 157 9.59 -21.42 -16.90
N ALA A 158 9.36 -20.93 -15.67
CA ALA A 158 9.03 -19.54 -15.42
C ALA A 158 10.25 -18.62 -15.64
N SER A 159 10.01 -17.47 -16.26
CA SER A 159 11.00 -16.40 -16.43
C SER A 159 10.54 -15.18 -15.64
N ILE A 160 11.38 -14.71 -14.73
CA ILE A 160 11.08 -13.58 -13.85
C ILE A 160 12.05 -12.44 -14.16
N ALA A 161 11.53 -11.30 -14.60
CA ALA A 161 12.29 -10.08 -14.78
C ALA A 161 12.35 -9.30 -13.45
N LEU A 162 13.56 -8.92 -13.02
CA LEU A 162 13.82 -8.16 -11.80
C LEU A 162 14.76 -6.98 -12.09
N PRO A 163 14.66 -5.85 -11.36
CA PRO A 163 15.57 -4.72 -11.55
C PRO A 163 17.02 -5.07 -11.20
N ALA A 164 17.98 -4.80 -12.09
CA ALA A 164 19.38 -5.21 -11.96
C ALA A 164 20.18 -4.44 -10.88
N ASP A 165 19.68 -3.28 -10.45
CA ASP A 165 20.33 -2.35 -9.53
C ASP A 165 20.16 -2.75 -8.05
N LEU A 166 19.49 -3.87 -7.78
CA LEU A 166 19.19 -4.35 -6.45
C LEU A 166 20.27 -5.32 -5.93
N PRO A 167 20.53 -5.32 -4.60
CA PRO A 167 21.36 -6.36 -3.97
C PRO A 167 20.78 -7.75 -4.16
N ILE A 168 21.62 -8.79 -4.20
CA ILE A 168 21.19 -10.18 -4.40
C ILE A 168 20.11 -10.60 -3.39
N SER A 169 20.26 -10.20 -2.13
CA SER A 169 19.28 -10.48 -1.07
C SER A 169 17.89 -9.90 -1.34
N GLU A 170 17.82 -8.73 -1.96
CA GLU A 170 16.57 -8.09 -2.36
C GLU A 170 15.99 -8.73 -3.63
N LEU A 171 16.84 -9.12 -4.57
CA LEU A 171 16.44 -9.89 -5.76
C LEU A 171 15.82 -11.23 -5.38
N GLU A 172 16.45 -11.95 -4.44
CA GLU A 172 15.93 -13.21 -3.88
C GLU A 172 14.54 -13.00 -3.29
N HIS A 173 14.38 -11.98 -2.43
CA HIS A 173 13.10 -11.73 -1.77
C HIS A 173 11.98 -11.35 -2.76
N ARG A 174 12.30 -10.56 -3.78
CA ARG A 174 11.32 -10.21 -4.83
C ARG A 174 10.98 -11.41 -5.72
N ALA A 175 11.96 -12.26 -6.03
CA ALA A 175 11.73 -13.49 -6.76
C ALA A 175 10.79 -14.43 -5.97
N GLU A 176 11.01 -14.58 -4.66
CA GLU A 176 10.15 -15.34 -3.75
C GLU A 176 8.71 -14.82 -3.77
N ASP A 177 8.54 -13.51 -3.58
CA ASP A 177 7.22 -12.87 -3.56
C ASP A 177 6.50 -13.01 -4.91
N ARG A 178 7.23 -12.89 -6.02
CA ARG A 178 6.68 -13.05 -7.36
C ARG A 178 6.23 -14.49 -7.60
N LEU A 179 7.08 -15.48 -7.31
CA LEU A 179 6.74 -16.90 -7.42
C LEU A 179 5.54 -17.26 -6.55
N ARG A 180 5.50 -16.76 -5.32
CA ARG A 180 4.37 -16.97 -4.41
C ARG A 180 3.07 -16.45 -4.98
N SER A 181 3.09 -15.26 -5.57
CA SER A 181 1.90 -14.62 -6.13
C SER A 181 1.45 -15.24 -7.44
N GLU A 182 2.39 -15.58 -8.32
CA GLU A 182 2.11 -16.11 -9.67
C GLU A 182 1.60 -17.55 -9.63
N PHE A 183 2.16 -18.37 -8.73
CA PHE A 183 1.84 -19.80 -8.61
C PHE A 183 1.01 -20.16 -7.36
N ASP A 184 0.55 -19.16 -6.60
CA ASP A 184 -0.23 -19.32 -5.35
C ASP A 184 0.47 -20.23 -4.33
N LEU A 185 1.80 -20.17 -4.25
CA LEU A 185 2.58 -21.04 -3.38
C LEU A 185 2.30 -20.69 -1.92
N ALA A 186 2.30 -21.68 -1.03
CA ALA A 186 2.24 -21.38 0.40
C ALA A 186 3.49 -20.62 0.86
N ASN A 187 4.63 -21.00 0.28
CA ASN A 187 5.92 -20.40 0.53
C ASN A 187 6.89 -20.73 -0.61
N ALA A 188 7.92 -19.90 -0.79
CA ALA A 188 8.99 -20.11 -1.75
C ALA A 188 10.30 -19.59 -1.16
N SER A 189 11.41 -20.25 -1.47
CA SER A 189 12.76 -19.78 -1.16
C SER A 189 13.59 -19.77 -2.42
N VAL A 190 14.25 -18.65 -2.69
CA VAL A 190 15.10 -18.48 -3.88
C VAL A 190 16.50 -18.15 -3.42
N ARG A 191 17.50 -18.82 -3.98
CA ARG A 191 18.91 -18.43 -3.84
C ARG A 191 19.52 -18.13 -5.19
N ILE A 192 20.17 -16.99 -5.30
CA ILE A 192 20.77 -16.50 -6.54
C ILE A 192 22.29 -16.43 -6.37
N ASP A 193 23.02 -17.02 -7.31
CA ASP A 193 24.48 -16.89 -7.35
C ASP A 193 24.93 -15.57 -8.01
N GLU A 194 26.21 -15.25 -7.91
CA GLU A 194 26.78 -14.02 -8.50
C GLU A 194 26.69 -13.99 -10.05
N ARG A 195 26.33 -15.12 -10.68
CA ARG A 195 26.14 -15.28 -12.13
C ARG A 195 24.67 -15.17 -12.56
N GLY A 196 23.75 -14.97 -11.63
CA GLY A 196 22.31 -14.86 -11.90
C GLY A 196 21.59 -16.22 -12.02
N HIS A 197 22.25 -17.32 -11.67
CA HIS A 197 21.59 -18.62 -11.58
C HIS A 197 20.81 -18.74 -10.29
N ALA A 198 19.54 -19.14 -10.42
CA ALA A 198 18.67 -19.32 -9.27
C ALA A 198 18.42 -20.79 -8.97
N THR A 199 18.45 -21.12 -7.68
CA THR A 199 17.93 -22.37 -7.14
C THR A 199 16.67 -22.08 -6.35
N VAL A 200 15.61 -22.86 -6.59
CA VAL A 200 14.28 -22.61 -6.04
C VAL A 200 13.82 -23.82 -5.24
N ALA A 201 13.32 -23.59 -4.03
CA ALA A 201 12.48 -24.56 -3.33
C ALA A 201 11.12 -23.94 -3.07
N ALA A 202 10.05 -24.70 -3.25
CA ALA A 202 8.70 -24.19 -3.14
C ALA A 202 7.81 -25.14 -2.32
N ALA A 203 6.82 -24.55 -1.66
CA ALA A 203 5.75 -25.27 -1.00
C ALA A 203 4.49 -25.18 -1.88
N PRO A 204 3.79 -26.30 -2.11
CA PRO A 204 2.54 -26.27 -2.86
C PRO A 204 1.50 -25.37 -2.16
N PRO A 205 0.49 -24.87 -2.88
CA PRO A 205 -0.59 -24.09 -2.30
C PRO A 205 -1.21 -24.83 -1.11
N THR A 206 -1.21 -24.22 0.07
CA THR A 206 -1.92 -24.77 1.23
C THR A 206 -3.40 -24.51 1.05
N ALA A 207 -4.14 -25.53 0.63
CA ALA A 207 -5.58 -25.49 0.61
C ALA A 207 -6.12 -25.50 2.05
N GLY A 208 -6.28 -24.32 2.65
CA GLY A 208 -7.14 -24.16 3.81
C GLY A 208 -8.60 -24.52 3.45
N LEU A 209 -9.44 -24.80 4.47
CA LEU A 209 -10.88 -24.95 4.26
C LEU A 209 -11.40 -23.69 3.56
N SER A 210 -11.88 -23.85 2.33
CA SER A 210 -12.38 -22.73 1.52
C SER A 210 -13.53 -22.04 2.27
N LYS A 211 -13.37 -20.75 2.60
CA LYS A 211 -14.45 -19.91 3.14
C LYS A 211 -15.68 -19.84 2.20
N ARG A 212 -15.51 -20.27 0.95
CA ARG A 212 -16.56 -20.28 -0.08
C ARG A 212 -17.48 -21.49 -0.02
N VAL A 213 -17.19 -22.48 0.82
CA VAL A 213 -18.10 -23.62 1.03
C VAL A 213 -18.96 -23.33 2.26
N PRO A 214 -20.29 -23.15 2.10
CA PRO A 214 -21.18 -22.88 3.23
C PRO A 214 -21.15 -24.03 4.25
N ALA A 215 -21.45 -23.70 5.52
CA ALA A 215 -21.55 -24.71 6.57
C ALA A 215 -22.57 -25.81 6.19
N GLY A 216 -22.21 -27.08 6.42
CA GLY A 216 -23.05 -28.23 6.08
C GLY A 216 -23.06 -28.64 4.60
N LYS A 217 -22.37 -27.90 3.72
CA LYS A 217 -22.17 -28.27 2.31
C LYS A 217 -20.83 -28.98 2.09
N ARG A 218 -20.71 -29.68 0.96
CA ARG A 218 -19.46 -30.32 0.51
C ARG A 218 -19.08 -29.77 -0.86
N ALA A 219 -17.81 -29.47 -1.06
CA ALA A 219 -17.27 -29.12 -2.37
C ALA A 219 -16.96 -30.40 -3.15
N VAL A 220 -17.49 -30.51 -4.37
CA VAL A 220 -17.23 -31.63 -5.27
C VAL A 220 -16.69 -31.07 -6.58
N SER A 221 -15.51 -31.54 -7.00
CA SER A 221 -14.92 -31.20 -8.29
C SER A 221 -15.39 -32.20 -9.34
N LEU A 222 -16.01 -31.68 -10.40
CA LEU A 222 -16.61 -32.43 -11.49
C LEU A 222 -15.93 -32.06 -12.80
N THR A 223 -15.69 -33.04 -13.68
CA THR A 223 -15.27 -32.79 -15.05
C THR A 223 -16.47 -32.92 -15.98
N THR A 224 -16.91 -31.81 -16.56
CA THR A 224 -18.12 -31.74 -17.39
C THR A 224 -18.02 -30.61 -18.41
N MET A 225 -19.06 -30.42 -19.22
CA MET A 225 -19.20 -29.24 -20.07
C MET A 225 -19.58 -28.04 -19.20
N VAL A 226 -18.68 -27.07 -19.08
CA VAL A 226 -18.88 -25.83 -18.34
C VAL A 226 -19.29 -24.72 -19.33
N PRO A 227 -20.40 -24.00 -19.12
CA PRO A 227 -20.75 -22.85 -19.95
C PRO A 227 -19.72 -21.72 -19.85
N THR A 228 -19.47 -21.02 -20.96
CA THR A 228 -18.66 -19.80 -20.96
C THR A 228 -19.25 -18.75 -20.02
N GLY A 229 -18.40 -18.02 -19.31
CA GLY A 229 -18.85 -16.98 -18.37
C GLY A 229 -19.25 -17.51 -16.99
N THR A 230 -19.28 -18.84 -16.78
CA THR A 230 -19.52 -19.41 -15.45
C THR A 230 -18.50 -18.88 -14.46
N ALA A 231 -18.97 -18.36 -13.33
CA ALA A 231 -18.17 -17.72 -12.31
C ALA A 231 -18.48 -18.31 -10.94
N ALA A 232 -17.60 -18.03 -9.96
CA ALA A 232 -17.91 -18.33 -8.58
C ALA A 232 -19.22 -17.64 -8.13
N GLY A 233 -20.02 -18.35 -7.33
CA GLY A 233 -21.32 -17.92 -6.87
C GLY A 233 -22.48 -18.13 -7.85
N ASP A 234 -22.24 -18.69 -9.04
CA ASP A 234 -23.33 -19.13 -9.91
C ASP A 234 -24.12 -20.28 -9.28
N GLU A 235 -25.44 -20.19 -9.33
CA GLU A 235 -26.31 -21.34 -9.08
C GLU A 235 -26.34 -22.21 -10.33
N VAL A 236 -26.16 -23.51 -10.14
CA VAL A 236 -26.09 -24.48 -11.24
C VAL A 236 -26.99 -25.66 -10.98
N THR A 237 -27.50 -26.22 -12.07
CA THR A 237 -28.15 -27.52 -12.09
C THR A 237 -27.20 -28.52 -12.71
N ILE A 238 -26.86 -29.56 -11.97
CA ILE A 238 -25.98 -30.65 -12.37
C ILE A 238 -26.87 -31.83 -12.77
N ARG A 239 -26.66 -32.37 -13.96
CA ARG A 239 -27.43 -33.50 -14.48
C ARG A 239 -26.59 -34.77 -14.47
N THR A 240 -27.16 -35.84 -13.93
CA THR A 240 -26.67 -37.21 -14.04
C THR A 240 -27.57 -37.98 -15.01
N ARG A 241 -27.38 -39.29 -15.17
CA ARG A 241 -28.31 -40.11 -16.00
C ARG A 241 -29.69 -40.22 -15.36
N ASP A 242 -29.74 -40.27 -14.03
CA ASP A 242 -30.94 -40.66 -13.29
C ASP A 242 -31.69 -39.45 -12.70
N ALA A 243 -30.98 -38.36 -12.39
CA ALA A 243 -31.59 -37.17 -11.79
C ALA A 243 -30.79 -35.87 -12.02
N THR A 244 -31.39 -34.76 -11.59
CA THR A 244 -30.77 -33.43 -11.53
C THR A 244 -30.61 -32.95 -10.10
N TYR A 245 -29.50 -32.25 -9.83
CA TYR A 245 -29.14 -31.75 -8.52
C TYR A 245 -28.77 -30.27 -8.57
N GLU A 246 -29.01 -29.54 -7.50
CA GLU A 246 -28.64 -28.13 -7.39
C GLU A 246 -27.32 -27.94 -6.64
N GLY A 247 -26.57 -26.91 -7.03
CA GLY A 247 -25.35 -26.51 -6.34
C GLY A 247 -24.93 -25.09 -6.66
N THR A 248 -23.89 -24.63 -5.96
CA THR A 248 -23.30 -23.30 -6.17
C THR A 248 -21.84 -23.42 -6.57
N VAL A 249 -21.43 -22.74 -7.63
CA VAL A 249 -20.05 -22.80 -8.12
C VAL A 249 -19.09 -22.18 -7.10
N VAL A 250 -18.11 -22.96 -6.63
CA VAL A 250 -17.07 -22.54 -5.69
C VAL A 250 -15.84 -22.04 -6.43
N SER A 251 -15.48 -22.70 -7.52
CA SER A 251 -14.35 -22.34 -8.36
C SER A 251 -14.49 -22.94 -9.75
N VAL A 252 -14.07 -22.17 -10.75
CA VAL A 252 -13.81 -22.61 -12.11
C VAL A 252 -12.32 -22.39 -12.41
N ARG A 253 -11.77 -23.14 -13.36
CA ARG A 253 -10.49 -22.79 -13.94
C ARG A 253 -10.71 -21.51 -14.78
N PRO A 254 -9.98 -20.42 -14.50
CA PRO A 254 -10.09 -19.22 -15.32
C PRO A 254 -9.61 -19.52 -16.73
N ALA A 255 -10.16 -18.83 -17.72
CA ALA A 255 -9.52 -18.75 -19.02
C ALA A 255 -8.05 -18.29 -18.82
N LYS A 256 -7.09 -18.96 -19.47
CA LYS A 256 -5.72 -18.44 -19.50
C LYS A 256 -5.78 -17.05 -20.15
N GLU A 257 -5.25 -16.03 -19.47
CA GLU A 257 -4.91 -14.76 -20.12
C GLU A 257 -3.81 -15.05 -21.14
N GLY A 258 -4.23 -15.26 -22.39
CA GLY A 258 -3.36 -15.62 -23.51
C GLY A 258 -3.80 -14.85 -24.75
N SER A 259 -3.02 -13.82 -25.08
CA SER A 259 -2.79 -13.30 -26.43
C SER A 259 -4.01 -12.92 -27.27
N GLY A 260 -4.89 -12.08 -26.75
CA GLY A 260 -5.68 -11.19 -27.59
C GLY A 260 -5.32 -9.77 -27.21
N GLU A 261 -4.47 -9.10 -27.99
CA GLU A 261 -4.55 -7.63 -28.04
C GLU A 261 -6.04 -7.30 -28.24
N PRO A 262 -6.65 -6.43 -27.40
CA PRO A 262 -7.96 -5.92 -27.72
C PRO A 262 -7.84 -5.34 -29.14
N ALA A 263 -8.70 -5.81 -30.06
CA ALA A 263 -8.70 -5.28 -31.42
C ALA A 263 -8.85 -3.76 -31.30
N ALA A 264 -7.78 -3.03 -31.63
CA ALA A 264 -7.77 -1.58 -31.58
C ALA A 264 -8.80 -1.08 -32.59
N THR A 265 -9.96 -0.63 -32.09
CA THR A 265 -10.85 0.19 -32.89
C THR A 265 -10.17 1.54 -33.08
N ASP A 266 -10.16 2.04 -34.31
CA ASP A 266 -9.49 3.26 -34.78
C ASP A 266 -10.08 4.58 -34.24
N GLY A 267 -10.82 4.54 -33.13
CA GLY A 267 -11.53 5.68 -32.57
C GLY A 267 -10.91 6.20 -31.27
N GLY A 268 -10.07 7.23 -31.38
CA GLY A 268 -9.89 8.29 -30.38
C GLY A 268 -9.19 7.95 -29.05
N THR A 269 -8.10 8.65 -28.76
CA THR A 269 -7.32 8.56 -27.51
C THR A 269 -8.08 9.16 -26.32
N GLU A 270 -8.99 8.41 -25.72
CA GLU A 270 -9.42 8.65 -24.33
C GLU A 270 -8.65 7.71 -23.39
N ALA A 271 -8.08 8.28 -22.34
CA ALA A 271 -7.31 7.55 -21.36
C ALA A 271 -8.23 6.53 -20.67
N GLU A 272 -7.94 5.25 -20.87
CA GLU A 272 -8.70 4.13 -20.34
C GLU A 272 -8.68 4.20 -18.80
N ALA A 273 -9.85 4.46 -18.20
CA ALA A 273 -10.01 4.40 -16.76
C ALA A 273 -9.72 2.96 -16.28
N PRO A 274 -9.15 2.77 -15.07
CA PRO A 274 -8.81 1.44 -14.57
C PRO A 274 -10.05 0.56 -14.57
N SER A 275 -10.01 -0.54 -15.35
CA SER A 275 -11.09 -1.50 -15.44
C SER A 275 -11.34 -2.12 -14.06
N PRO A 276 -12.60 -2.26 -13.61
CA PRO A 276 -12.89 -2.96 -12.37
C PRO A 276 -12.38 -4.41 -12.46
N PRO A 277 -12.02 -5.05 -11.33
CA PRO A 277 -11.52 -6.41 -11.33
C PRO A 277 -12.54 -7.35 -11.99
N VAL A 278 -12.18 -7.89 -13.16
CA VAL A 278 -13.03 -8.83 -13.89
C VAL A 278 -13.12 -10.10 -13.05
N ALA A 279 -14.36 -10.52 -12.73
CA ALA A 279 -14.55 -11.79 -12.05
C ALA A 279 -13.95 -12.90 -12.92
N LYS A 280 -13.08 -13.74 -12.35
CA LYS A 280 -12.49 -14.88 -13.05
C LYS A 280 -13.60 -15.82 -13.51
N THR A 281 -13.88 -15.84 -14.81
CA THR A 281 -14.92 -16.68 -15.43
C THR A 281 -14.30 -17.82 -16.24
N ALA A 282 -15.08 -18.88 -16.44
CA ALA A 282 -14.69 -20.00 -17.28
C ALA A 282 -14.70 -19.58 -18.77
N ALA A 283 -13.68 -19.98 -19.53
CA ALA A 283 -13.67 -19.88 -20.99
C ALA A 283 -14.80 -20.70 -21.64
N GLY A 284 -15.26 -21.73 -20.95
CA GLY A 284 -16.26 -22.68 -21.40
C GLY A 284 -15.66 -23.92 -22.08
N GLY A 285 -16.50 -24.92 -22.32
CA GLY A 285 -16.08 -26.21 -22.87
C GLY A 285 -15.88 -27.28 -21.80
N ARG A 286 -15.20 -28.39 -22.16
CA ARG A 286 -14.97 -29.50 -21.22
C ARG A 286 -13.87 -29.13 -20.24
N ASP A 287 -14.25 -28.87 -18.99
CA ASP A 287 -13.31 -28.44 -17.95
C ASP A 287 -13.73 -28.96 -16.57
N ARG A 288 -12.90 -28.66 -15.57
CA ARG A 288 -13.14 -29.00 -14.17
C ARG A 288 -13.78 -27.81 -13.44
N VAL A 289 -14.93 -28.06 -12.83
CA VAL A 289 -15.67 -27.11 -12.00
C VAL A 289 -15.87 -27.68 -10.61
N THR A 290 -15.70 -26.85 -9.58
CA THR A 290 -15.99 -27.25 -8.20
C THR A 290 -17.29 -26.62 -7.76
N VAL A 291 -18.23 -27.44 -7.29
CA VAL A 291 -19.56 -27.01 -6.88
C VAL A 291 -19.79 -27.38 -5.41
N ALA A 292 -20.35 -26.47 -4.63
CA ALA A 292 -20.84 -26.73 -3.29
C ALA A 292 -22.25 -27.34 -3.37
N VAL A 293 -22.40 -28.53 -2.82
CA VAL A 293 -23.65 -29.30 -2.82
C VAL A 293 -23.97 -29.80 -1.41
N SER A 294 -25.17 -30.36 -1.21
CA SER A 294 -25.51 -31.03 0.06
C SER A 294 -24.62 -32.27 0.28
N ARG A 295 -24.55 -32.75 1.53
CA ARG A 295 -23.82 -33.98 1.87
C ARG A 295 -24.32 -35.20 1.07
N GLU A 296 -25.63 -35.32 0.91
CA GLU A 296 -26.27 -36.42 0.19
C GLU A 296 -25.97 -36.36 -1.31
N THR A 297 -26.16 -35.19 -1.91
CA THR A 297 -25.84 -34.94 -3.32
C THR A 297 -24.37 -35.20 -3.62
N ALA A 298 -23.46 -34.86 -2.70
CA ALA A 298 -22.04 -35.15 -2.88
C ALA A 298 -21.75 -36.64 -3.03
N GLY A 299 -22.44 -37.50 -2.27
CA GLY A 299 -22.30 -38.96 -2.41
C GLY A 299 -22.72 -39.42 -3.81
N VAL A 300 -23.90 -38.99 -4.24
CA VAL A 300 -24.42 -39.37 -5.56
C VAL A 300 -23.52 -38.91 -6.70
N LEU A 301 -23.06 -37.66 -6.67
CA LEU A 301 -22.19 -37.08 -7.70
C LEU A 301 -20.79 -37.70 -7.77
N LEU A 302 -20.33 -38.37 -6.70
CA LEU A 302 -19.07 -39.11 -6.71
C LEU A 302 -19.22 -40.52 -7.26
N GLU A 303 -20.43 -41.09 -7.21
CA GLU A 303 -20.73 -42.44 -7.69
C GLU A 303 -21.25 -42.47 -9.14
N HIS A 304 -21.87 -41.37 -9.60
CA HIS A 304 -22.55 -41.30 -10.90
C HIS A 304 -21.85 -40.34 -11.85
N GLU A 305 -21.86 -40.70 -13.14
CA GLU A 305 -21.32 -39.85 -14.20
C GLU A 305 -22.20 -38.60 -14.40
N VAL A 306 -21.57 -37.43 -14.35
CA VAL A 306 -22.22 -36.15 -14.66
C VAL A 306 -22.32 -35.97 -16.17
N THR A 307 -23.54 -35.84 -16.67
CA THR A 307 -23.86 -35.75 -18.10
C THR A 307 -24.05 -34.31 -18.58
N GLY A 308 -24.14 -33.34 -17.67
CA GLY A 308 -24.20 -31.93 -18.03
C GLY A 308 -24.29 -30.99 -16.84
N LEU A 309 -24.07 -29.71 -17.10
CA LEU A 309 -24.21 -28.62 -16.15
C LEU A 309 -24.84 -27.41 -16.84
N SER A 310 -25.87 -26.84 -16.23
CA SER A 310 -26.50 -25.59 -16.67
C SER A 310 -26.42 -24.54 -15.57
N VAL A 311 -26.15 -23.29 -15.96
CA VAL A 311 -26.16 -22.14 -15.05
C VAL A 311 -27.59 -21.59 -14.97
N ARG A 312 -28.10 -21.39 -13.76
CA ARG A 312 -29.43 -20.81 -13.54
C ARG A 312 -29.36 -19.30 -13.73
N SER A 313 -30.44 -18.73 -14.27
CA SER A 313 -30.60 -17.28 -14.31
C SER A 313 -30.63 -16.73 -12.89
N ARG A 314 -29.76 -15.76 -12.59
CA ARG A 314 -29.75 -15.04 -11.30
C ARG A 314 -30.87 -13.98 -11.19
N GLY A 315 -31.74 -13.88 -12.19
CA GLY A 315 -32.72 -12.79 -12.32
C GLY A 315 -32.07 -11.44 -12.61
N GLU A 316 -32.89 -10.43 -12.85
CA GLU A 316 -32.42 -9.04 -12.80
C GLU A 316 -32.24 -8.68 -11.32
N ARG A 317 -31.02 -8.25 -10.97
CA ARG A 317 -30.71 -7.76 -9.64
C ARG A 317 -31.57 -6.52 -9.34
N ARG A 318 -32.62 -6.69 -8.54
CA ARG A 318 -33.62 -5.67 -8.20
C ARG A 318 -32.99 -4.38 -7.68
N GLU A 319 -31.81 -4.48 -7.05
CA GLU A 319 -31.03 -3.33 -6.60
C GLU A 319 -30.54 -2.43 -7.74
N PHE A 320 -30.15 -3.00 -8.88
CA PHE A 320 -29.72 -2.24 -10.06
C PHE A 320 -30.92 -1.71 -10.86
N GLU A 321 -32.05 -2.44 -10.85
CA GLU A 321 -33.31 -1.97 -11.41
C GLU A 321 -33.82 -0.72 -10.68
N LEU A 322 -33.81 -0.73 -9.33
CA LEU A 322 -34.17 0.44 -8.51
C LEU A 322 -33.28 1.64 -8.84
N LEU A 323 -31.96 1.44 -8.90
CA LEU A 323 -31.01 2.51 -9.27
C LEU A 323 -31.25 3.03 -10.69
N ALA A 324 -31.63 2.15 -11.62
CA ALA A 324 -31.99 2.53 -12.99
C ALA A 324 -33.30 3.35 -13.03
N LEU A 325 -34.32 2.97 -12.25
CA LEU A 325 -35.59 3.70 -12.13
C LEU A 325 -35.38 5.09 -11.53
N LEU A 326 -34.59 5.21 -10.45
CA LEU A 326 -34.23 6.48 -9.85
C LEU A 326 -33.47 7.37 -10.86
N ARG A 327 -32.53 6.79 -11.60
CA ARG A 327 -31.76 7.54 -12.60
C ARG A 327 -32.65 8.06 -13.73
N ARG A 328 -33.57 7.22 -14.22
CA ARG A 328 -34.53 7.53 -15.29
C ARG A 328 -35.51 8.64 -14.88
N SER A 329 -35.90 8.70 -13.61
CA SER A 329 -36.75 9.77 -13.07
C SER A 329 -35.97 11.04 -12.70
N GLY A 330 -34.68 11.13 -13.07
CA GLY A 330 -33.84 12.30 -12.77
C GLY A 330 -33.41 12.39 -11.31
N LYS A 331 -33.66 11.35 -10.50
CA LYS A 331 -33.27 11.28 -9.09
C LYS A 331 -31.91 10.60 -8.92
N ARG A 332 -31.25 10.88 -7.81
CA ARG A 332 -29.98 10.26 -7.40
C ARG A 332 -30.07 9.86 -5.94
N LEU A 333 -29.32 8.84 -5.57
CA LEU A 333 -29.08 8.46 -4.18
C LEU A 333 -27.77 9.12 -3.74
N ARG A 334 -27.75 9.74 -2.58
CA ARG A 334 -26.52 10.27 -1.96
C ARG A 334 -26.50 9.97 -0.47
N ARG A 335 -25.31 9.71 0.05
CA ARG A 335 -25.06 9.60 1.47
C ARG A 335 -24.67 10.97 2.02
N VAL A 336 -25.26 11.36 3.15
CA VAL A 336 -24.99 12.63 3.83
C VAL A 336 -24.78 12.33 5.31
N THR A 337 -23.77 12.92 5.91
CA THR A 337 -23.48 12.76 7.34
C THR A 337 -24.04 13.95 8.11
N VAL A 338 -24.73 13.70 9.22
CA VAL A 338 -25.30 14.74 10.08
C VAL A 338 -24.17 15.47 10.81
N ARG A 339 -24.05 16.78 10.61
CA ARG A 339 -23.08 17.62 11.31
C ARG A 339 -23.46 17.83 12.78
N GLU A 340 -22.47 17.76 13.66
CA GLU A 340 -22.59 18.15 15.06
C GLU A 340 -23.02 19.62 15.22
N GLY A 341 -24.09 19.86 15.98
CA GLY A 341 -24.71 21.18 16.14
C GLY A 341 -25.36 21.74 14.86
N GLY A 342 -25.54 20.90 13.84
CA GLY A 342 -26.21 21.26 12.59
C GLY A 342 -27.73 21.24 12.69
N ALA A 343 -28.42 21.66 11.61
CA ALA A 343 -29.88 21.79 11.60
C ALA A 343 -30.65 20.47 11.78
N LEU A 344 -29.98 19.31 11.58
CA LEU A 344 -30.55 17.98 11.74
C LEU A 344 -30.17 17.32 13.07
N ASP A 345 -29.20 17.87 13.82
CA ASP A 345 -28.73 17.27 15.06
C ASP A 345 -29.75 17.49 16.17
N GLY A 346 -30.39 16.42 16.63
CA GLY A 346 -31.41 16.50 17.68
C GLY A 346 -32.76 17.07 17.22
N HIS A 347 -32.96 17.29 15.92
CA HIS A 347 -34.21 17.83 15.35
C HIS A 347 -34.88 16.82 14.41
N GLY A 348 -36.21 16.80 14.38
CA GLY A 348 -36.96 15.82 13.58
C GLY A 348 -36.88 16.09 12.07
N LEU A 349 -36.81 15.04 11.24
CA LEU A 349 -36.77 15.18 9.77
C LEU A 349 -37.96 15.99 9.20
N GLY A 350 -39.14 15.87 9.81
CA GLY A 350 -40.34 16.61 9.44
C GLY A 350 -40.35 18.05 9.91
N GLU A 351 -39.72 18.32 11.07
CA GLU A 351 -39.56 19.68 11.62
C GLU A 351 -38.62 20.51 10.74
N VAL A 352 -37.52 19.91 10.30
CA VAL A 352 -36.55 20.52 9.37
C VAL A 352 -37.10 20.59 7.94
N GLY A 353 -38.22 19.93 7.66
CA GLY A 353 -38.85 19.95 6.34
C GLY A 353 -38.02 19.27 5.25
N VAL A 354 -37.29 18.19 5.57
CA VAL A 354 -36.39 17.52 4.60
C VAL A 354 -37.08 17.20 3.27
N HIS A 355 -38.33 16.75 3.32
CA HIS A 355 -39.12 16.49 2.12
C HIS A 355 -39.79 17.76 1.57
N SER A 356 -40.47 18.54 2.41
CA SER A 356 -41.31 19.68 1.99
C SER A 356 -40.50 20.89 1.52
N GLN A 357 -39.35 21.16 2.13
CA GLN A 357 -38.50 22.30 1.85
C GLN A 357 -37.39 21.97 0.85
N TYR A 358 -36.81 20.77 0.93
CA TYR A 358 -35.65 20.39 0.11
C TYR A 358 -35.98 19.37 -0.98
N GLY A 359 -37.19 18.81 -1.05
CA GLY A 359 -37.55 17.81 -2.06
C GLY A 359 -36.81 16.47 -1.91
N VAL A 360 -36.22 16.22 -0.73
CA VAL A 360 -35.38 15.06 -0.44
C VAL A 360 -36.13 14.02 0.38
N VAL A 361 -35.99 12.75 0.03
CA VAL A 361 -36.55 11.60 0.76
C VAL A 361 -35.43 10.83 1.43
N VAL A 362 -35.56 10.55 2.72
CA VAL A 362 -34.60 9.71 3.47
C VAL A 362 -35.05 8.25 3.36
N LEU A 363 -34.21 7.41 2.75
CA LEU A 363 -34.47 5.98 2.60
C LEU A 363 -33.94 5.15 3.77
N ALA A 364 -32.84 5.59 4.37
CA ALA A 364 -32.26 4.92 5.52
C ALA A 364 -31.41 5.88 6.36
N ALA A 365 -31.29 5.60 7.65
CA ALA A 365 -30.36 6.23 8.56
C ALA A 365 -29.46 5.15 9.20
N ARG A 366 -28.17 5.44 9.36
CA ARG A 366 -27.18 4.57 9.97
C ARG A 366 -26.47 5.30 11.11
N GLY A 367 -26.66 4.79 12.32
CA GLY A 367 -25.96 5.25 13.52
C GLY A 367 -25.32 4.09 14.27
N ASP A 368 -24.93 4.35 15.53
CA ASP A 368 -24.29 3.34 16.40
C ASP A 368 -25.23 2.18 16.77
N GLY A 369 -26.55 2.45 16.80
CA GLY A 369 -27.59 1.46 17.07
C GLY A 369 -27.96 0.57 15.87
N GLY A 370 -27.31 0.75 14.72
CA GLY A 370 -27.59 0.01 13.49
C GLY A 370 -28.36 0.83 12.45
N TRP A 371 -29.21 0.14 11.68
CA TRP A 371 -29.92 0.72 10.54
C TRP A 371 -31.39 0.97 10.86
N THR A 372 -31.86 2.16 10.53
CA THR A 372 -33.30 2.48 10.46
C THR A 372 -33.68 2.64 9.00
N LEU A 373 -34.59 1.80 8.51
CA LEU A 373 -35.10 1.85 7.13
C LEU A 373 -36.37 2.70 7.06
N VAL A 374 -36.45 3.56 6.04
CA VAL A 374 -37.57 4.47 5.76
C VAL A 374 -38.00 5.26 7.01
N PRO A 375 -37.08 6.06 7.60
CA PRO A 375 -37.41 6.86 8.77
C PRO A 375 -38.53 7.86 8.45
N GLY A 376 -39.54 7.93 9.33
CA GLY A 376 -40.64 8.89 9.21
C GLY A 376 -40.23 10.31 9.62
N GLY A 377 -41.14 11.27 9.48
CA GLY A 377 -40.88 12.68 9.83
C GLY A 377 -40.53 12.93 11.31
N GLY A 378 -40.93 12.04 12.22
CA GLY A 378 -40.57 12.11 13.64
C GLY A 378 -39.20 11.52 13.98
N TYR A 379 -38.46 10.98 13.01
CA TYR A 379 -37.10 10.48 13.24
C TYR A 379 -36.17 11.65 13.54
N VAL A 380 -35.37 11.52 14.59
CA VAL A 380 -34.43 12.53 15.07
C VAL A 380 -33.01 12.00 14.86
N PRO A 381 -32.30 12.44 13.82
CA PRO A 381 -30.90 12.07 13.60
C PRO A 381 -29.98 12.66 14.68
N ALA A 382 -28.94 11.93 15.04
CA ALA A 382 -27.86 12.43 15.89
C ALA A 382 -26.63 12.82 15.05
N ALA A 383 -25.81 13.72 15.58
CA ALA A 383 -24.50 14.03 15.01
C ALA A 383 -23.69 12.76 14.67
N GLY A 384 -23.10 12.74 13.48
CA GLY A 384 -22.32 11.60 12.98
C GLY A 384 -23.12 10.48 12.32
N GLU A 385 -24.46 10.48 12.44
CA GLU A 385 -25.29 9.52 11.70
C GLU A 385 -25.22 9.77 10.19
N GLU A 386 -25.31 8.69 9.41
CA GLU A 386 -25.36 8.76 7.96
C GLU A 386 -26.78 8.58 7.45
N LEU A 387 -27.28 9.57 6.71
CA LEU A 387 -28.55 9.53 6.01
C LEU A 387 -28.33 9.17 4.54
N PHE A 388 -29.10 8.19 4.07
CA PHE A 388 -29.14 7.76 2.67
C PHE A 388 -30.37 8.38 2.03
N VAL A 389 -30.14 9.39 1.20
CA VAL A 389 -31.18 10.29 0.72
C VAL A 389 -31.33 10.27 -0.79
N VAL A 390 -32.56 10.49 -1.26
CA VAL A 390 -32.92 10.54 -2.68
C VAL A 390 -33.55 11.88 -3.04
N GLY A 391 -33.07 12.50 -4.11
CA GLY A 391 -33.55 13.79 -4.61
C GLY A 391 -33.07 14.05 -6.04
N THR A 392 -33.47 15.17 -6.66
CA THR A 392 -32.75 15.63 -7.87
C THR A 392 -31.34 16.09 -7.47
N PRO A 393 -30.39 16.21 -8.41
CA PRO A 393 -29.06 16.76 -8.09
C PRO A 393 -29.13 18.11 -7.36
N ALA A 394 -30.00 19.03 -7.78
CA ALA A 394 -30.16 20.34 -7.15
C ALA A 394 -30.73 20.25 -5.72
N ASP A 395 -31.75 19.43 -5.52
CA ASP A 395 -32.37 19.16 -4.21
C ASP A 395 -31.34 18.60 -3.22
N LEU A 396 -30.54 17.65 -3.72
CA LEU A 396 -29.47 17.06 -2.95
C LEU A 396 -28.44 18.14 -2.60
N ASP A 397 -27.89 18.87 -3.55
CA ASP A 397 -26.86 19.89 -3.26
C ASP A 397 -27.33 20.94 -2.24
N ALA A 398 -28.58 21.39 -2.33
CA ALA A 398 -29.19 22.26 -1.33
C ALA A 398 -29.26 21.60 0.06
N PHE A 399 -29.70 20.34 0.13
CA PHE A 399 -29.80 19.59 1.38
C PHE A 399 -28.43 19.26 2.00
N ALA A 400 -27.40 19.02 1.17
CA ALA A 400 -26.04 18.78 1.66
C ALA A 400 -25.52 19.97 2.47
N GLY A 401 -25.77 21.20 2.02
CA GLY A 401 -25.33 22.40 2.75
C GLY A 401 -25.97 22.55 4.14
N VAL A 402 -27.14 21.94 4.36
CA VAL A 402 -27.88 22.01 5.63
C VAL A 402 -27.53 20.85 6.56
N ALA A 403 -27.28 19.69 5.98
CA ALA A 403 -27.06 18.45 6.71
C ALA A 403 -25.58 18.20 7.04
N ALA A 404 -24.69 18.47 6.09
CA ALA A 404 -23.25 18.23 6.18
C ALA A 404 -22.57 19.30 6.97
#